data_AF-A0A553N7P4-F1
#
_entry.id   AF-A0A553N7P4-F1
#
_cell.length_a   1.000
_cell.length_b   1.000
_cell.length_c   1.000
_cell.angle_alpha   90.00
_cell.angle_beta   90.00
_cell.angle_gamma   90.00
#
_symmetry.space_group_name_H-M   'P 1'
#
loop_
_entity.id
_entity.type
_entity.pdbx_description
1 polymer ?
#
loop_
_entity_poly.entity_id
_entity_poly.type
_entity_poly.pdbx_seq_one_letter_code
_entity_poly.pdbx_strand_id
1 'polypeptide(L)'
;MCDKCCKCCPSVSCPQWPDRCCLCFNKKIGTFITGVLSILGNLAVLVPCVFALIKPEFWAEAYKTLEDWILNNHWDSDVTSSALRLLSLVSEHHALFLIILIAFCALHIFNSLLLIMGSLLEKRLLLIPWMIQDMLIILCVTLIFIFWAFFSFFVHVLVAVFFPVIAGLLLGFWFYLWRNVKEYFHFLGQDLAGHHNGTVYRKLPAPNSGRSLLAVS
;
A
#
# COMPACT_ATOMS: atom_id res chain seq x y z
N MET A 1 9.84 -21.22 18.67
CA MET A 1 9.90 -20.93 17.21
C MET A 1 10.96 -19.88 16.83
N CYS A 2 11.42 -19.01 17.75
CA CYS A 2 12.48 -18.02 17.47
C CYS A 2 13.91 -18.56 17.38
N ASP A 3 14.24 -19.72 17.97
CA ASP A 3 15.63 -20.22 18.01
C ASP A 3 16.20 -20.62 16.64
N LYS A 4 15.34 -20.81 15.63
CA LYS A 4 15.80 -21.08 14.25
C LYS A 4 16.09 -19.80 13.45
N CYS A 5 15.55 -18.64 13.82
CA CYS A 5 15.84 -17.37 13.14
C CYS A 5 17.23 -16.81 13.46
N CYS A 6 17.74 -17.03 14.69
CA CYS A 6 19.08 -16.58 15.08
C CYS A 6 20.21 -17.26 14.27
N LYS A 7 19.97 -18.41 13.65
CA LYS A 7 20.98 -19.07 12.81
C LYS A 7 21.26 -18.34 11.49
N CYS A 8 20.41 -17.42 11.06
CA CYS A 8 20.62 -16.67 9.81
C CYS A 8 21.52 -15.42 9.97
N CYS A 9 21.83 -14.98 11.19
CA CYS A 9 22.70 -13.82 11.45
C CYS A 9 23.70 -14.12 12.58
N PRO A 10 24.78 -14.89 12.32
CA PRO A 10 25.65 -15.40 13.38
C PRO A 10 26.56 -14.36 14.06
N SER A 11 26.60 -13.09 13.64
CA SER A 11 27.63 -12.15 14.14
C SER A 11 27.19 -10.70 14.38
N VAL A 12 25.90 -10.37 14.32
CA VAL A 12 25.44 -8.99 14.56
C VAL A 12 24.32 -9.01 15.58
N SER A 13 24.59 -8.39 16.72
CA SER A 13 23.66 -8.10 17.81
C SER A 13 22.31 -7.69 17.23
N CYS A 14 21.28 -8.53 17.38
CA CYS A 14 19.96 -8.19 16.87
C CYS A 14 19.48 -6.93 17.59
N PRO A 15 19.25 -5.80 16.90
CA PRO A 15 18.75 -4.60 17.54
C PRO A 15 17.38 -4.92 18.18
N GLN A 16 17.26 -4.59 19.46
CA GLN A 16 16.20 -4.96 20.43
C GLN A 16 14.79 -4.41 20.12
N TRP A 17 14.45 -4.13 18.87
CA TRP A 17 13.13 -3.60 18.52
C TRP A 17 12.07 -4.71 18.50
N PRO A 18 10.89 -4.51 19.12
CA PRO A 18 9.78 -5.46 19.11
C PRO A 18 9.13 -5.66 17.72
N ASP A 19 9.61 -4.94 16.69
CA ASP A 19 8.96 -4.86 15.37
C ASP A 19 9.50 -5.81 14.31
N ARG A 20 10.52 -6.62 14.62
CA ARG A 20 11.05 -7.63 13.67
C ARG A 20 10.37 -8.98 13.87
N CYS A 21 9.07 -9.04 13.55
CA CYS A 21 8.36 -10.31 13.43
C CYS A 21 9.11 -11.23 12.44
N CYS A 22 9.43 -12.43 12.92
CA CYS A 22 10.23 -13.51 12.30
C CYS A 22 9.58 -14.18 11.08
N LEU A 23 8.70 -13.49 10.35
CA LEU A 23 8.32 -13.98 9.03
C LEU A 23 9.52 -13.70 8.11
N CYS A 24 10.34 -14.72 7.89
CA CYS A 24 11.51 -14.72 7.00
C CYS A 24 11.15 -14.50 5.51
N PHE A 25 10.13 -13.70 5.22
CA PHE A 25 9.85 -13.28 3.86
C PHE A 25 10.99 -12.38 3.41
N ASN A 26 11.64 -12.82 2.33
CA ASN A 26 12.53 -11.95 1.57
C ASN A 26 11.77 -10.66 1.22
N LYS A 27 12.33 -9.50 1.56
CA LYS A 27 11.73 -8.18 1.30
C LYS A 27 11.32 -8.00 -0.17
N LYS A 28 12.09 -8.62 -1.09
CA LYS A 28 11.79 -8.68 -2.52
C LYS A 28 10.49 -9.43 -2.80
N ILE A 29 10.30 -10.60 -2.18
CA ILE A 29 9.08 -11.41 -2.31
C ILE A 29 7.88 -10.65 -1.72
N GLY A 30 8.05 -10.01 -0.56
CA GLY A 30 6.99 -9.18 0.04
C GLY A 30 6.53 -8.06 -0.89
N THR A 31 7.47 -7.33 -1.48
CA THR A 31 7.18 -6.26 -2.46
C THR A 31 6.49 -6.80 -3.72
N PHE A 32 6.94 -7.95 -4.22
CA PHE A 32 6.32 -8.61 -5.37
C PHE A 32 4.87 -9.03 -5.08
N ILE A 33 4.62 -9.66 -3.92
CA ILE A 33 3.28 -10.05 -3.47
C ILE A 33 2.39 -8.82 -3.33
N THR A 34 2.89 -7.72 -2.75
CA THR A 34 2.15 -6.45 -2.68
C THR A 34 1.70 -6.01 -4.07
N GLY A 35 2.58 -5.98 -5.06
CA GLY A 35 2.21 -5.60 -6.43
C GLY A 35 1.15 -6.50 -7.05
N VAL A 36 1.24 -7.82 -6.84
CA VAL A 36 0.22 -8.77 -7.34
C VAL A 36 -1.13 -8.55 -6.65
N LEU A 37 -1.15 -8.41 -5.32
CA LEU A 37 -2.37 -8.16 -4.56
C LEU A 37 -3.02 -6.82 -4.94
N SER A 38 -2.23 -5.76 -5.15
CA SER A 38 -2.72 -4.47 -5.63
C SER A 38 -3.41 -4.59 -6.99
N ILE A 39 -2.84 -5.36 -7.93
CA ILE A 39 -3.46 -5.59 -9.25
C ILE A 39 -4.77 -6.37 -9.10
N LEU A 40 -4.78 -7.47 -8.35
CA LEU A 40 -5.98 -8.28 -8.15
C LEU A 40 -7.10 -7.50 -7.47
N GLY A 41 -6.77 -6.73 -6.43
CA GLY A 41 -7.72 -5.85 -5.75
C GLY A 41 -8.30 -4.79 -6.67
N ASN A 42 -7.47 -4.16 -7.52
CA ASN A 42 -7.95 -3.16 -8.47
C ASN A 42 -8.78 -3.78 -9.60
N LEU A 43 -8.45 -4.98 -10.07
CA LEU A 43 -9.29 -5.69 -11.05
C LEU A 43 -10.67 -6.02 -10.48
N ALA A 44 -10.76 -6.41 -9.21
CA ALA A 44 -12.03 -6.68 -8.55
C ALA A 44 -12.94 -5.45 -8.45
N VAL A 45 -12.38 -4.24 -8.41
CA VAL A 45 -13.12 -2.96 -8.44
C VAL A 45 -13.38 -2.50 -9.87
N LEU A 46 -12.39 -2.62 -10.75
CA LEU A 46 -12.46 -2.15 -12.13
C LEU A 46 -13.55 -2.85 -12.94
N VAL A 47 -13.66 -4.18 -12.82
CA VAL A 47 -14.63 -4.99 -13.55
C VAL A 47 -16.08 -4.55 -13.29
N PRO A 48 -16.57 -4.47 -12.03
CA PRO A 48 -17.93 -3.99 -11.78
C PRO A 48 -18.13 -2.53 -12.16
N CYS A 49 -17.11 -1.67 -12.07
CA CYS A 49 -17.23 -0.28 -12.52
C CYS A 49 -17.44 -0.18 -14.04
N VAL A 50 -16.65 -0.92 -14.82
CA VAL A 50 -16.81 -0.98 -16.27
C VAL A 50 -18.16 -1.60 -16.64
N PHE A 51 -18.58 -2.65 -15.94
CA PHE A 51 -19.88 -3.27 -16.17
C PHE A 51 -21.05 -2.31 -15.87
N ALA A 52 -20.99 -1.58 -14.75
CA ALA A 52 -21.98 -0.56 -14.38
C ALA A 52 -22.03 0.60 -15.38
N LEU A 53 -20.88 0.97 -15.97
CA LEU A 53 -20.82 2.01 -16.98
C LEU A 53 -21.44 1.57 -18.32
N ILE A 54 -21.31 0.29 -18.68
CA ILE A 54 -21.86 -0.28 -19.92
C ILE A 54 -23.35 -0.60 -19.79
N LYS A 55 -23.80 -1.05 -18.61
CA LYS A 55 -25.19 -1.42 -18.33
C LYS A 55 -25.78 -0.53 -17.23
N PRO A 56 -26.42 0.60 -17.59
CA PRO A 56 -27.02 1.52 -16.63
C PRO A 56 -28.04 0.87 -15.69
N GLU A 57 -28.71 -0.21 -16.14
CA GLU A 57 -29.66 -0.97 -15.32
C GLU A 57 -28.98 -1.61 -14.10
N PHE A 58 -27.73 -2.06 -14.25
CA PHE A 58 -26.95 -2.64 -13.15
C PHE A 58 -26.65 -1.59 -12.07
N TRP A 59 -26.30 -0.36 -12.48
CA TRP A 59 -26.12 0.75 -11.54
C TRP A 59 -27.44 1.12 -10.84
N ALA A 60 -28.53 1.22 -11.61
CA ALA A 60 -29.85 1.56 -11.06
C ALA A 60 -30.34 0.52 -10.04
N GLU A 61 -30.13 -0.78 -10.29
CA GLU A 61 -30.46 -1.85 -9.35
C GLU A 61 -29.61 -1.79 -8.08
N ALA A 62 -28.30 -1.53 -8.21
CA ALA A 62 -27.40 -1.35 -7.07
C ALA A 62 -27.79 -0.12 -6.22
N TYR A 63 -28.11 1.01 -6.87
CA TYR A 63 -28.59 2.22 -6.22
C TYR A 63 -29.87 1.94 -5.44
N LYS A 64 -30.86 1.31 -6.08
CA LYS A 64 -32.15 0.98 -5.45
C LYS A 64 -31.96 0.05 -4.25
N THR A 65 -31.13 -0.97 -4.38
CA THR A 65 -30.82 -1.90 -3.27
C THR A 65 -30.20 -1.17 -2.08
N LEU A 66 -29.31 -0.21 -2.33
CA LEU A 66 -28.68 0.60 -1.29
C LEU A 66 -29.67 1.57 -0.64
N GLU A 67 -30.50 2.24 -1.44
CA GLU A 67 -31.58 3.12 -0.98
C GLU A 67 -32.58 2.36 -0.09
N ASP A 68 -33.06 1.20 -0.56
CA ASP A 68 -33.96 0.33 0.20
C ASP A 68 -33.31 -0.12 1.51
N TRP A 69 -32.01 -0.46 1.51
CA TRP A 69 -31.29 -0.82 2.72
C TRP A 69 -31.21 0.35 3.71
N ILE A 70 -30.89 1.56 3.25
CA ILE A 70 -30.82 2.76 4.10
C ILE A 70 -32.21 3.03 4.75
N LEU A 71 -33.27 3.00 3.95
CA LEU A 71 -34.63 3.26 4.43
C LEU A 71 -35.12 2.21 5.44
N ASN A 72 -34.71 0.95 5.29
CA ASN A 72 -35.13 -0.15 6.16
C ASN A 72 -34.37 -0.22 7.49
N ASN A 73 -33.21 0.43 7.64
CA ASN A 73 -32.40 0.33 8.87
C ASN A 73 -32.81 1.30 10.00
N HIS A 74 -33.95 1.97 9.90
CA HIS A 74 -34.51 2.83 10.96
C HIS A 74 -33.52 3.87 11.52
N TRP A 75 -32.70 4.46 10.65
CA TRP A 75 -31.77 5.51 11.05
C TRP A 75 -32.53 6.77 11.48
N ASP A 76 -31.84 7.64 12.22
CA ASP A 76 -32.31 8.99 12.47
C ASP A 76 -32.70 9.69 11.14
N SER A 77 -33.83 10.40 11.12
CA SER A 77 -34.39 10.98 9.90
C SER A 77 -33.45 12.00 9.25
N ASP A 78 -32.67 12.72 10.05
CA ASP A 78 -31.74 13.75 9.56
C ASP A 78 -30.50 13.10 8.94
N VAL A 79 -30.03 11.99 9.53
CA VAL A 79 -28.92 11.20 8.98
C VAL A 79 -29.36 10.50 7.69
N THR A 80 -30.55 9.92 7.67
CA THR A 80 -31.14 9.24 6.51
C THR A 80 -31.26 10.19 5.33
N SER A 81 -31.87 11.36 5.55
CA SER A 81 -32.06 12.37 4.49
C SER A 81 -30.72 12.91 3.96
N SER A 82 -29.74 13.12 4.83
CA SER A 82 -28.38 13.53 4.43
C SER A 82 -27.67 12.47 3.60
N ALA A 83 -27.77 11.19 4.01
CA ALA A 83 -27.18 10.07 3.29
C ALA A 83 -27.84 9.87 1.92
N LEU A 84 -29.18 9.91 1.84
CA LEU A 84 -29.91 9.81 0.58
C LEU A 84 -29.63 10.98 -0.36
N ARG A 85 -29.47 12.20 0.16
CA ARG A 85 -29.06 13.36 -0.63
C ARG A 85 -27.65 13.20 -1.20
N LEU A 86 -26.72 12.66 -0.43
CA LEU A 86 -25.38 12.35 -0.93
C LEU A 86 -25.44 11.27 -2.01
N LEU A 87 -26.22 10.21 -1.77
CA LEU A 87 -26.38 9.10 -2.69
C LEU A 87 -27.04 9.55 -4.01
N SER A 88 -28.05 10.42 -3.95
CA SER A 88 -28.71 10.98 -5.13
C SER A 88 -27.75 11.82 -5.98
N LEU A 89 -26.87 12.62 -5.34
CA LEU A 89 -25.83 13.39 -6.04
C LEU A 89 -24.85 12.47 -6.78
N VAL A 90 -24.42 11.38 -6.13
CA VAL A 90 -23.55 10.37 -6.74
C VAL A 90 -24.27 9.67 -7.90
N SER A 91 -25.56 9.37 -7.76
CA SER A 91 -26.37 8.74 -8.80
C SER A 91 -26.57 9.65 -10.02
N GLU A 92 -26.82 10.94 -9.80
CA GLU A 92 -26.94 11.94 -10.86
C GLU A 92 -25.66 12.03 -11.69
N HIS A 93 -24.49 11.94 -11.04
CA HIS A 93 -23.18 12.06 -11.68
C HIS A 93 -22.43 10.72 -11.81
N HIS A 94 -23.14 9.60 -11.82
CA HIS A 94 -22.53 8.27 -11.71
C HIS A 94 -21.55 7.97 -12.85
N ALA A 95 -21.87 8.37 -14.09
CA ALA A 95 -21.00 8.14 -15.23
C ALA A 95 -19.63 8.83 -15.06
N LEU A 96 -19.62 10.08 -14.62
CA LEU A 96 -18.38 10.83 -14.36
C LEU A 96 -17.59 10.21 -13.20
N PHE A 97 -18.29 9.85 -12.11
CA PHE A 97 -17.68 9.16 -10.97
C PHE A 97 -17.04 7.82 -11.39
N LEU A 98 -17.74 6.98 -12.15
CA LEU A 98 -17.25 5.70 -12.65
C LEU A 98 -16.05 5.88 -13.59
N ILE A 99 -16.07 6.88 -14.48
CA ILE A 99 -14.92 7.18 -15.37
C ILE A 99 -13.69 7.57 -14.55
N ILE A 100 -13.84 8.45 -13.55
CA ILE A 100 -12.73 8.84 -12.66
C ILE A 100 -12.19 7.62 -11.92
N LEU A 101 -13.07 6.76 -11.40
CA LEU A 101 -12.69 5.56 -10.67
C LEU A 101 -11.97 4.54 -11.57
N ILE A 102 -12.45 4.33 -12.80
CA ILE A 102 -11.81 3.49 -13.82
C ILE A 102 -10.42 4.02 -14.16
N ALA A 103 -10.29 5.33 -14.40
CA ALA A 103 -9.00 5.96 -14.69
C ALA A 103 -8.01 5.83 -13.52
N PHE A 104 -8.51 6.01 -12.30
CA PHE A 104 -7.71 5.83 -11.08
C PHE A 104 -7.22 4.38 -10.91
N CYS A 105 -8.10 3.40 -11.13
CA CYS A 105 -7.74 1.98 -11.07
C CYS A 105 -6.71 1.62 -12.15
N ALA A 106 -6.89 2.11 -13.39
CA ALA A 106 -5.94 1.88 -14.48
C ALA A 106 -4.55 2.45 -14.15
N LEU A 107 -4.50 3.68 -13.61
CA LEU A 107 -3.24 4.29 -13.16
C LEU A 107 -2.60 3.51 -12.01
N HIS A 108 -3.39 3.02 -11.06
CA HIS A 108 -2.87 2.20 -9.95
C HIS A 108 -2.35 0.84 -10.42
N ILE A 109 -3.02 0.19 -11.37
CA ILE A 109 -2.54 -1.05 -12.00
C ILE A 109 -1.21 -0.80 -12.71
N PHE A 110 -1.11 0.29 -13.48
CA PHE A 110 0.15 0.68 -14.12
C PHE A 110 1.28 0.89 -13.10
N ASN A 111 1.03 1.63 -12.02
CA ASN A 111 2.01 1.83 -10.95
C ASN A 111 2.35 0.53 -10.21
N SER A 112 1.42 -0.41 -10.10
CA SER A 112 1.66 -1.75 -9.54
C SER A 112 2.52 -2.61 -10.46
N LEU A 113 2.39 -2.48 -11.79
CA LEU A 113 3.31 -3.11 -12.74
C LEU A 113 4.72 -2.51 -12.64
N LEU A 114 4.84 -1.18 -12.48
CA LEU A 114 6.12 -0.53 -12.22
C LEU A 114 6.75 -1.02 -10.90
N LEU A 115 5.94 -1.22 -9.85
CA LEU A 115 6.38 -1.80 -8.58
C LEU A 115 6.97 -3.21 -8.78
N ILE A 116 6.25 -4.08 -9.51
CA ILE A 116 6.72 -5.44 -9.82
C ILE A 116 8.02 -5.38 -10.63
N MET A 117 8.07 -4.61 -11.72
CA MET A 117 9.28 -4.47 -12.54
C MET A 117 10.45 -3.90 -11.73
N GLY A 118 10.20 -2.89 -10.89
CA GLY A 118 11.19 -2.30 -9.99
C GLY A 118 11.73 -3.30 -8.97
N SER A 119 10.87 -4.22 -8.50
CA SER A 119 11.30 -5.31 -7.62
C SER A 119 12.18 -6.33 -8.32
N LEU A 120 11.87 -6.68 -9.58
CA LEU A 120 12.61 -7.65 -10.38
C LEU A 120 13.96 -7.08 -10.85
N LEU A 121 13.98 -5.84 -11.32
CA LEU A 121 15.16 -5.14 -11.83
C LEU A 121 16.00 -4.44 -10.74
N GLU A 122 15.52 -4.47 -9.49
CA GLU A 122 16.17 -3.83 -8.34
C GLU A 122 16.40 -2.32 -8.54
N LYS A 123 15.48 -1.68 -9.28
CA LYS A 123 15.51 -0.24 -9.59
C LYS A 123 14.60 0.52 -8.64
N ARG A 124 15.20 1.09 -7.59
CA ARG A 124 14.54 1.88 -6.53
C ARG A 124 13.57 2.95 -7.05
N LEU A 125 13.90 3.65 -8.14
CA LEU A 125 13.07 4.75 -8.67
C LEU A 125 11.70 4.28 -9.19
N LEU A 126 11.58 3.04 -9.66
CA LEU A 126 10.32 2.49 -10.17
C LEU A 126 9.29 2.20 -9.06
N LEU A 127 9.71 2.16 -7.80
CA LEU A 127 8.83 1.92 -6.64
C LEU A 127 8.12 3.22 -6.20
N ILE A 128 8.69 4.39 -6.53
CA ILE A 128 8.23 5.69 -6.01
C ILE A 128 6.80 6.03 -6.43
N PRO A 129 6.39 5.89 -7.71
CA PRO A 129 5.03 6.26 -8.12
C PRO A 129 3.95 5.51 -7.35
N TRP A 130 4.16 4.20 -7.15
CA TRP A 130 3.26 3.37 -6.35
C TRP A 130 3.24 3.82 -4.88
N MET A 131 4.41 4.04 -4.25
CA MET A 131 4.47 4.47 -2.85
C MET A 131 3.77 5.79 -2.58
N ILE A 132 3.88 6.76 -3.50
CA ILE A 132 3.21 8.07 -3.38
C ILE A 132 1.70 7.90 -3.56
N GLN A 133 1.26 7.22 -4.62
CA GLN A 133 -0.16 7.02 -4.86
C GLN A 133 -0.83 6.25 -3.73
N ASP A 134 -0.18 5.19 -3.22
CA ASP A 134 -0.72 4.36 -2.14
C ASP A 134 -0.79 5.11 -0.80
N MET A 135 0.16 6.01 -0.52
CA MET A 135 0.07 6.91 0.65
C MET A 135 -1.16 7.83 0.56
N LEU A 136 -1.46 8.37 -0.62
CA LEU A 136 -2.66 9.18 -0.82
C LEU A 136 -3.93 8.36 -0.63
N ILE A 137 -3.96 7.11 -1.12
CA ILE A 137 -5.08 6.17 -0.89
C ILE A 137 -5.27 5.92 0.61
N ILE A 138 -4.20 5.57 1.33
CA ILE A 138 -4.25 5.31 2.78
C ILE A 138 -4.80 6.53 3.52
N LEU A 139 -4.33 7.75 3.17
CA LEU A 139 -4.83 8.98 3.77
C LEU A 139 -6.32 9.19 3.51
N CYS A 140 -6.78 9.07 2.26
CA CYS A 140 -8.18 9.21 1.90
C CYS A 140 -9.07 8.16 2.60
N VAL A 141 -8.66 6.89 2.60
CA VAL A 141 -9.40 5.80 3.27
C VAL A 141 -9.45 6.04 4.77
N THR A 142 -8.37 6.54 5.39
CA THR A 142 -8.34 6.87 6.82
C THR A 142 -9.33 7.99 7.15
N LEU A 143 -9.41 9.05 6.31
CA LEU A 143 -10.36 10.14 6.51
C LEU A 143 -11.81 9.64 6.37
N ILE A 144 -12.10 8.89 5.29
CA ILE A 144 -13.40 8.25 5.06
C ILE A 144 -13.75 7.38 6.27
N PHE A 145 -12.81 6.57 6.75
CA PHE A 145 -12.99 5.72 7.92
C PHE A 145 -13.36 6.51 9.18
N ILE A 146 -12.66 7.60 9.47
CA ILE A 146 -12.96 8.47 10.64
C ILE A 146 -14.37 9.06 10.51
N PHE A 147 -14.73 9.60 9.34
CA PHE A 147 -16.07 10.13 9.11
C PHE A 147 -17.15 9.06 9.29
N TRP A 148 -16.97 7.89 8.69
CA TRP A 148 -17.92 6.78 8.81
C TRP A 148 -18.02 6.22 10.22
N ALA A 149 -16.90 6.09 10.93
CA ALA A 149 -16.90 5.66 12.33
C ALA A 149 -17.70 6.64 13.19
N PHE A 150 -17.53 7.96 12.98
CA PHE A 150 -18.34 8.97 13.65
C PHE A 150 -19.83 8.82 13.35
N PHE A 151 -20.21 8.65 12.08
CA PHE A 151 -21.61 8.45 11.70
C PHE A 151 -22.22 7.16 12.26
N SER A 152 -21.42 6.09 12.36
CA SER A 152 -21.91 4.78 12.83
C SER A 152 -22.42 4.81 14.28
N PHE A 153 -21.90 5.70 15.14
CA PHE A 153 -22.38 5.86 16.51
C PHE A 153 -23.83 6.32 16.59
N PHE A 154 -24.33 7.02 15.57
CA PHE A 154 -25.72 7.50 15.51
C PHE A 154 -26.70 6.47 14.95
N VAL A 155 -26.20 5.40 14.32
CA VAL A 155 -27.03 4.38 13.68
C VAL A 155 -27.37 3.27 14.67
N HIS A 156 -26.38 2.48 15.08
CA HIS A 156 -26.57 1.35 16.00
C HIS A 156 -25.23 0.98 16.64
N VAL A 157 -25.23 0.77 17.95
CA VAL A 157 -24.03 0.40 18.74
C VAL A 157 -23.33 -0.84 18.18
N LEU A 158 -24.10 -1.82 17.68
CA LEU A 158 -23.52 -3.06 17.11
C LEU A 158 -22.71 -2.77 15.84
N VAL A 159 -23.28 -2.03 14.89
CA VAL A 159 -22.60 -1.63 13.65
C VAL A 159 -21.40 -0.74 13.96
N ALA A 160 -21.53 0.15 14.95
CA ALA A 160 -20.47 1.05 15.42
C ALA A 160 -19.25 0.33 16.00
N VAL A 161 -19.38 -0.93 16.45
CA VAL A 161 -18.24 -1.72 16.94
C VAL A 161 -17.68 -2.61 15.83
N PHE A 162 -18.53 -3.33 15.10
CA PHE A 162 -18.06 -4.29 14.09
C PHE A 162 -17.40 -3.63 12.89
N PHE A 163 -17.98 -2.54 12.37
CA PHE A 163 -17.44 -1.87 11.19
C PHE A 163 -16.02 -1.33 11.43
N PRO A 164 -15.74 -0.61 12.54
CA PRO A 164 -14.38 -0.17 12.87
C PRO A 164 -13.35 -1.28 13.02
N VAL A 165 -13.73 -2.43 13.57
CA VAL A 165 -12.80 -3.56 13.70
C VAL A 165 -12.41 -4.10 12.32
N ILE A 166 -13.38 -4.36 11.44
CA ILE A 166 -13.09 -4.90 10.10
C ILE A 166 -12.33 -3.88 9.25
N ALA A 167 -12.79 -2.63 9.21
CA ALA A 167 -12.14 -1.56 8.47
C ALA A 167 -10.72 -1.28 8.99
N GLY A 168 -10.53 -1.28 10.30
CA GLY A 168 -9.22 -1.13 10.94
C GLY A 168 -8.26 -2.27 10.61
N LEU A 169 -8.73 -3.52 10.55
CA LEU A 169 -7.92 -4.67 10.12
C LEU A 169 -7.51 -4.55 8.65
N LEU A 170 -8.42 -4.16 7.76
CA LEU A 170 -8.12 -3.94 6.35
C LEU A 170 -7.12 -2.79 6.15
N LEU A 171 -7.32 -1.67 6.86
CA LEU A 171 -6.42 -0.52 6.81
C LEU A 171 -5.04 -0.88 7.37
N GLY A 172 -4.98 -1.63 8.48
CA GLY A 172 -3.74 -2.14 9.05
C GLY A 172 -3.00 -3.08 8.12
N PHE A 173 -3.72 -3.97 7.43
CA PHE A 173 -3.15 -4.83 6.39
C PHE A 173 -2.59 -4.00 5.22
N TRP A 174 -3.31 -2.98 4.76
CA TRP A 174 -2.85 -2.10 3.70
C TRP A 174 -1.59 -1.31 4.10
N PHE A 175 -1.58 -0.75 5.32
CA PHE A 175 -0.41 -0.07 5.88
C PHE A 175 0.80 -1.00 6.01
N TYR A 176 0.57 -2.27 6.38
CA TYR A 176 1.61 -3.28 6.41
C TYR A 176 2.22 -3.55 5.02
N LEU A 177 1.39 -3.68 3.98
CA LEU A 177 1.87 -3.84 2.60
C LEU A 177 2.71 -2.64 2.14
N TRP A 178 2.24 -1.41 2.42
CA TRP A 178 2.98 -0.19 2.12
C TRP A 178 4.34 -0.14 2.83
N ARG A 179 4.37 -0.50 4.12
CA ARG A 179 5.60 -0.54 4.92
C ARG A 179 6.62 -1.52 4.33
N ASN A 180 6.18 -2.69 3.87
CA ASN A 180 7.07 -3.67 3.23
C ASN A 180 7.77 -3.10 1.99
N VAL A 181 7.03 -2.38 1.14
CA VAL A 181 7.59 -1.72 -0.04
C VAL A 181 8.58 -0.63 0.35
N LYS A 182 8.23 0.20 1.35
CA LYS A 182 9.12 1.24 1.88
C LYS A 182 10.43 0.65 2.43
N GLU A 183 10.37 -0.43 3.18
CA GLU A 183 11.56 -1.09 3.73
C GLU A 183 12.46 -1.66 2.63
N TYR A 184 11.87 -2.22 1.58
CA TYR A 184 12.62 -2.71 0.43
C TYR A 184 13.25 -1.55 -0.38
N PHE A 185 12.54 -0.44 -0.53
CA PHE A 185 13.04 0.79 -1.15
C PHE A 185 14.28 1.35 -0.40
N HIS A 186 14.25 1.38 0.93
CA HIS A 186 15.40 1.79 1.73
C HIS A 186 16.57 0.81 1.62
N PHE A 187 16.29 -0.51 1.60
CA PHE A 187 17.30 -1.55 1.43
C PHE A 187 18.08 -1.38 0.12
N LEU A 188 17.39 -1.18 -1.01
CA LEU A 188 18.03 -0.92 -2.30
C LEU A 188 18.89 0.36 -2.27
N GLY A 189 18.47 1.37 -1.53
CA GLY A 189 19.24 2.62 -1.37
C GLY A 189 20.55 2.43 -0.60
N GLN A 190 20.56 1.57 0.42
CA GLN A 190 21.76 1.27 1.22
C GLN A 190 22.78 0.46 0.41
N ASP A 191 22.33 -0.51 -0.38
CA ASP A 191 23.19 -1.34 -1.22
C ASP A 191 23.93 -0.51 -2.29
N LEU A 192 23.20 0.40 -2.94
CA LEU A 192 23.77 1.35 -3.90
C LEU A 192 24.83 2.26 -3.28
N ALA A 193 24.59 2.77 -2.06
CA ALA A 193 25.55 3.61 -1.35
C ALA A 193 26.80 2.83 -0.91
N GLY A 194 26.63 1.58 -0.45
CA GLY A 194 27.73 0.70 -0.07
C GLY A 194 28.67 0.37 -1.24
N HIS A 195 28.11 0.09 -2.42
CA HIS A 195 28.89 -0.16 -3.63
C HIS A 195 29.71 1.06 -4.08
N HIS A 196 29.15 2.26 -3.95
CA HIS A 196 29.87 3.49 -4.31
C HIS A 196 31.07 3.74 -3.37
N ASN A 197 30.93 3.46 -2.08
CA ASN A 197 32.04 3.62 -1.14
C ASN A 197 33.12 2.53 -1.36
N GLY A 198 32.74 1.28 -1.62
CA GLY A 198 33.68 0.18 -1.82
C GLY A 198 34.56 0.31 -3.07
N THR A 199 34.05 0.94 -4.14
CA THR A 199 34.81 1.15 -5.39
C THR A 199 35.83 2.29 -5.28
N VAL A 200 35.55 3.31 -4.46
CA VAL A 200 36.48 4.42 -4.21
C VAL A 200 37.70 3.96 -3.40
N TYR A 201 37.52 3.08 -2.40
CA TYR A 201 38.64 2.58 -1.59
C TYR A 201 39.48 1.48 -2.26
N ARG A 202 39.01 0.87 -3.35
CA ARG A 202 39.75 -0.23 -4.03
C ARG A 202 40.82 0.24 -5.01
N LYS A 203 41.01 1.55 -5.21
CA LYS A 203 41.93 2.12 -6.21
C LYS A 203 43.03 3.02 -5.64
N LEU A 204 43.43 2.83 -4.39
CA LEU A 204 44.73 3.33 -3.94
C LEU A 204 45.70 2.15 -3.96
N PRO A 205 46.61 2.04 -4.95
CA PRO A 205 47.73 1.11 -4.84
C PRO A 205 48.43 1.41 -3.52
N ALA A 206 48.74 0.34 -2.76
CA ALA A 206 49.46 0.49 -1.50
C ALA A 206 50.68 1.39 -1.75
N PRO A 207 50.90 2.46 -0.94
CA PRO A 207 52.08 3.27 -1.07
C PRO A 207 53.26 2.32 -1.02
N ASN A 208 54.05 2.33 -2.09
CA ASN A 208 55.15 1.43 -2.32
C ASN A 208 56.25 1.75 -1.29
N SER A 209 56.06 1.28 -0.06
CA SER A 209 56.96 1.49 1.06
C SER A 209 58.13 0.53 0.92
N GLY A 210 59.05 0.82 0.01
CA GLY A 210 60.32 0.09 -0.02
C GLY A 210 61.09 0.15 -1.32
N ARG A 211 61.93 1.17 -1.47
CA ARG A 211 63.36 0.98 -1.75
C ARG A 211 64.15 2.29 -1.62
N SER A 212 64.27 2.76 -0.38
CA SER A 212 65.48 3.48 0.02
C SER A 212 66.51 2.43 0.42
N LEU A 213 67.33 1.97 -0.53
CA LEU A 213 68.54 1.20 -0.25
C LEU A 213 69.74 2.01 -0.74
N LEU A 214 70.32 2.72 0.23
CA LEU A 214 71.75 2.86 0.50
C LEU A 214 72.65 3.38 -0.62
N ALA A 215 73.02 4.65 -0.45
CA ALA A 215 74.34 5.15 -0.79
C ALA A 215 75.40 4.48 0.12
N VAL A 216 76.41 3.87 -0.48
CA VAL A 216 77.75 3.61 0.09
C VAL A 216 78.70 3.72 -1.11
N SER A 217 79.32 4.90 -1.29
CA SER A 217 80.75 5.19 -1.05
C SER A 217 81.66 4.62 -2.13
#